data_AF-A0A533XIH9-F1
#
_entry.id   AF-A0A533XIH9-F1
#
_cell.length_a   1.000
_cell.length_b   1.000
_cell.length_c   1.000
_cell.angle_alpha   90.00
_cell.angle_beta   90.00
_cell.angle_gamma   90.00
#
_symmetry.space_group_name_H-M   'P 1'
#
loop_
_entity.id
_entity.type
_entity.pdbx_description
1 polymer ?
#
loop_
_entity_poly.entity_id
_entity_poly.type
_entity_poly.pdbx_seq_one_letter_code
_entity_poly.pdbx_strand_id
1 'polypeptide(L)' 'MSARQLSLEEGYDYEYGLGLVKTSAALVYTIRLSLHHGLIAVTDSEGHFRLLERTCMRDQVSINNRWIAMEMY' A
#
# COMPACT_ATOMS: atom_id res chain seq x y z
N MET A 1 14.90 14.84 23.19
CA MET A 1 13.72 14.95 22.31
C MET A 1 12.76 15.94 22.97
N SER A 2 12.36 17.02 22.28
CA SER A 2 11.39 17.95 22.89
C SER A 2 10.03 17.26 22.95
N ALA A 3 9.42 17.24 24.13
CA ALA A 3 8.08 16.70 24.37
C ALA A 3 7.00 17.68 23.87
N ARG A 4 7.18 18.24 22.67
CA ARG A 4 6.18 19.11 22.08
C ARG A 4 5.00 18.25 21.63
N GLN A 5 3.85 18.51 22.21
CA GLN A 5 2.60 17.94 21.76
C GLN A 5 2.22 18.59 20.43
N LEU A 6 1.92 17.75 19.42
CA LEU A 6 1.43 18.22 18.12
C LEU A 6 0.04 18.83 18.30
N SER A 7 -0.29 19.83 17.49
CA SER A 7 -1.69 20.21 17.30
C SER A 7 -2.47 19.03 16.68
N LEU A 8 -3.80 19.05 16.76
CA LEU A 8 -4.61 18.02 16.09
C LEU A 8 -4.31 17.95 14.60
N GLU A 9 -4.24 19.10 13.93
CA GLU A 9 -3.91 19.22 12.50
C GLU A 9 -2.52 18.64 12.20
N GLU A 10 -1.50 19.04 12.96
CA GLU A 10 -0.13 18.51 12.80
C GLU A 10 -0.07 16.99 13.04
N GLY A 11 -0.87 16.48 13.98
CA GLY A 11 -1.01 15.05 14.22
C GLY A 11 -1.66 14.32 13.05
N TYR A 12 -2.72 14.89 12.47
CA TYR A 12 -3.39 14.32 11.29
C TYR A 12 -2.45 14.27 10.07
N ASP A 13 -1.74 15.36 9.79
CA ASP A 13 -0.79 15.41 8.68
C ASP A 13 0.36 14.42 8.86
N TYR A 14 0.85 14.28 10.09
CA TYR A 14 1.88 13.31 10.42
C TYR A 14 1.40 11.87 10.19
N GLU A 15 0.25 11.49 10.74
CA GLU A 15 -0.30 10.14 10.57
C GLU A 15 -0.64 9.83 9.11
N TYR A 16 -1.17 10.82 8.38
CA TYR A 16 -1.42 10.68 6.95
C TYR A 16 -0.12 10.45 6.18
N GLY A 17 0.91 11.28 6.40
CA GLY A 17 2.22 11.13 5.77
C GLY A 17 2.88 9.79 6.10
N LEU A 18 2.82 9.37 7.36
CA LEU A 18 3.32 8.08 7.81
C LEU A 18 2.55 6.91 7.16
N GLY A 19 1.24 7.05 7.01
CA GLY A 19 0.37 6.12 6.28
C GLY A 19 0.80 5.93 4.83
N LEU A 20 1.15 7.01 4.13
CA LEU A 20 1.66 6.95 2.75
C LEU A 20 3.00 6.20 2.67
N VAL A 21 3.92 6.44 3.61
CA VAL A 21 5.22 5.74 3.66
C VAL A 21 5.03 4.25 3.91
N LYS A 22 4.19 3.89 4.90
CA LYS A 22 3.88 2.49 5.22
C LYS A 22 3.23 1.77 4.03
N THR A 23 2.28 2.42 3.37
CA THR A 23 1.60 1.88 2.18
C THR A 23 2.59 1.62 1.06
N SER A 24 3.49 2.57 0.80
CA SER A 24 4.53 2.44 -0.24
C SER A 24 5.49 1.28 0.06
N ALA A 25 5.95 1.15 1.31
CA ALA A 25 6.81 0.05 1.73
C ALA A 25 6.11 -1.32 1.62
N ALA A 26 4.85 -1.40 2.04
CA ALA A 26 4.03 -2.61 1.94
C ALA A 26 3.83 -3.04 0.47
N LEU A 27 3.58 -2.09 -0.44
CA LEU A 27 3.44 -2.39 -1.88
C LEU A 27 4.72 -2.97 -2.48
N VAL A 28 5.87 -2.33 -2.24
CA VAL A 28 7.17 -2.82 -2.73
C VAL A 28 7.47 -4.22 -2.17
N TYR A 29 7.19 -4.44 -0.89
CA TYR A 29 7.36 -5.75 -0.27
C TYR A 29 6.45 -6.80 -0.92
N THR A 30 5.17 -6.49 -1.13
CA THR A 30 4.20 -7.37 -1.80
C THR A 30 4.65 -7.75 -3.20
N ILE A 31 5.15 -6.79 -3.99
CA ILE A 31 5.69 -7.06 -5.34
C ILE A 31 6.86 -8.05 -5.25
N ARG A 32 7.84 -7.77 -4.37
CA ARG A 32 9.02 -8.62 -4.21
C ARG A 32 8.65 -10.03 -3.77
N LEU A 33 7.76 -10.16 -2.80
CA LEU A 33 7.31 -11.45 -2.28
C LEU A 33 6.56 -12.25 -3.36
N SER A 34 5.70 -11.57 -4.13
CA SER A 34 4.93 -12.19 -5.21
C SER A 34 5.84 -12.69 -6.33
N LEU A 35 6.84 -11.90 -6.74
CA LEU A 35 7.83 -12.33 -7.72
C LEU A 35 8.68 -13.49 -7.22
N HIS A 36 9.14 -13.41 -5.97
CA HIS A 36 10.07 -14.41 -5.43
C HIS A 36 9.42 -15.78 -5.25
N HIS A 37 8.14 -15.82 -4.90
CA HIS A 37 7.41 -17.07 -4.61
C HIS A 37 6.33 -17.43 -5.63
N GLY A 38 6.13 -16.62 -6.68
CA GLY A 38 5.06 -16.83 -7.66
C GLY A 38 3.65 -16.68 -7.09
N LEU A 39 3.47 -15.84 -6.07
CA LEU A 39 2.18 -15.64 -5.41
C LEU A 39 1.26 -14.73 -6.23
N ILE A 40 -0.04 -14.85 -5.98
CA ILE A 40 -1.05 -13.92 -6.47
C ILE A 40 -1.32 -12.89 -5.37
N ALA A 41 -1.06 -11.61 -5.64
CA ALA A 41 -1.39 -10.53 -4.71
C ALA A 41 -2.90 -10.25 -4.75
N VAL A 42 -3.58 -10.34 -3.61
CA VAL A 42 -5.03 -10.15 -3.52
C VAL A 42 -5.35 -9.03 -2.54
N THR A 43 -6.30 -8.17 -2.90
CA THR A 43 -6.82 -7.13 -2.00
C THR A 43 -8.31 -6.88 -2.27
N ASP A 44 -9.02 -6.48 -1.24
CA ASP A 44 -10.41 -6.01 -1.27
C ASP A 44 -10.54 -4.50 -1.49
N SER A 45 -9.46 -3.75 -1.31
CA SER A 45 -9.38 -2.32 -1.58
C SER A 45 -9.07 -2.05 -3.05
N GLU A 46 -10.04 -1.52 -3.79
CA GLU A 46 -9.85 -1.06 -5.18
C GLU A 46 -8.71 -0.03 -5.28
N GLY A 47 -8.60 0.85 -4.28
CA GLY A 47 -7.54 1.87 -4.22
C GLY A 47 -6.14 1.24 -4.14
N HIS A 48 -5.95 0.24 -3.27
CA HIS A 48 -4.68 -0.48 -3.17
C HIS A 48 -4.38 -1.28 -4.43
N PHE A 49 -5.39 -1.89 -5.05
CA PHE A 49 -5.25 -2.60 -6.31
C PHE A 49 -4.75 -1.68 -7.43
N ARG A 50 -5.42 -0.54 -7.65
CA ARG A 50 -5.02 0.45 -8.67
C ARG A 50 -3.63 1.03 -8.40
N LEU A 51 -3.28 1.26 -7.13
CA LEU A 51 -1.96 1.75 -6.76
C LEU A 51 -0.86 0.72 -7.03
N LEU A 52 -1.13 -0.56 -6.78
CA LEU A 52 -0.24 -1.67 -7.13
C LEU A 52 -0.03 -1.74 -8.64
N GLU A 53 -1.10 -1.71 -9.44
CA GLU A 53 -1.01 -1.74 -10.90
C GLU A 53 -0.18 -0.57 -11.45
N ARG A 54 -0.43 0.66 -10.98
CA ARG A 54 0.35 1.84 -11.39
C ARG A 54 1.82 1.71 -11.01
N THR A 55 2.10 1.14 -9.84
CA THR A 55 3.48 0.89 -9.39
C THR A 55 4.18 -0.11 -10.29
N CYS A 56 3.52 -1.22 -10.60
CA CYS A 56 4.01 -2.23 -11.53
C CYS A 56 4.26 -1.65 -12.94
N MET A 57 3.32 -0.83 -13.46
CA MET A 57 3.49 -0.13 -14.72
C MET A 57 4.68 0.83 -14.70
N ARG A 58 4.83 1.64 -13.65
CA ARG A 58 5.95 2.57 -13.49
C ARG A 58 7.29 1.83 -13.49
N ASP A 59 7.36 0.72 -12.75
CA ASP A 59 8.60 -0.03 -12.53
C ASP A 59 8.86 -1.09 -13.60
N GLN A 60 7.97 -1.21 -14.60
CA GLN A 60 8.02 -2.23 -15.66
C GLN A 60 8.11 -3.66 -15.11
N VAL A 61 7.37 -3.92 -14.03
CA VAL A 61 7.27 -5.22 -13.37
C VAL A 61 5.89 -5.82 -13.65
N SER A 62 5.84 -7.14 -13.86
CA SER A 62 4.58 -7.89 -13.98
C SER A 62 4.46 -8.90 -12.85
N ILE A 63 3.35 -8.83 -12.12
CA ILE A 63 2.95 -9.82 -11.10
C ILE A 63 1.49 -10.21 -11.34
N ASN A 64 1.09 -11.39 -10.86
CA ASN A 64 -0.32 -11.77 -10.81
C ASN A 64 -0.98 -11.05 -9.62
N ASN A 65 -1.96 -10.19 -9.89
CA ASN A 65 -2.77 -9.55 -8.85
C ASN A 65 -4.27 -9.65 -9.16
N ARG A 66 -5.10 -9.59 -8.11
CA ARG A 66 -6.56 -9.60 -8.24
C ARG A 66 -7.19 -8.67 -7.21
N TRP A 67 -8.18 -7.90 -7.65
CA TRP A 67 -9.13 -7.25 -6.77
C TRP A 67 -10.31 -8.19 -6.53
N ILE A 68 -10.68 -8.39 -5.28
CA ILE A 68 -11.85 -9.17 -4.88
C ILE A 68 -12.74 -8.25 -4.08
N ALA A 69 -13.91 -7.89 -4.61
CA ALA A 69 -14.88 -7.12 -3.84
C ALA A 69 -15.25 -7.87 -2.55
N MET A 70 -15.28 -7.16 -1.44
CA MET A 70 -15.70 -7.73 -0.16
C MET A 70 -17.21 -8.02 -0.25
N GLU A 71 -17.61 -9.28 -0.40
CA GLU A 71 -19.01 -9.67 -0.22
C GLU A 71 -19.31 -9.57 1.28
N MET A 72 -20.22 -8.67 1.65
CA MET A 72 -20.69 -8.59 3.04
C MET A 72 -21.43 -9.89 3.36
N TYR A 73 -20.84 -10.72 4.21
CA TYR A 73 -21.53 -11.85 4.86
C TYR A 73 -22.55 -11.34 5.89
#